data_AF-A0AAV2ED95-F1
#
_entry.id   AF-A0AAV2ED95-F1
#
_cell.length_a   1.000
_cell.length_b   1.000
_cell.length_c   1.000
_cell.angle_alpha   90.00
_cell.angle_beta   90.00
_cell.angle_gamma   90.00
#
_symmetry.space_group_name_H-M   'P 1'
#
loop_
_entity.id
_entity.type
_entity.pdbx_description
1 polymer ?
#
loop_
_entity_poly.entity_id
_entity_poly.type
_entity_poly.pdbx_seq_one_letter_code
_entity_poly.pdbx_strand_id
1 'polypeptide(L)'
;MPSTISSSLLISGKDALDVIKTLGFESWEISNAAGFSGGIWVIWDSQQINLELIDCGKPLIHLRYCSGNKEVGVITVVYAIPNDHDRKELWQYIKNIEGRTKVPWLLTGDFNSITRPSQKIGGAPFNQAKVRDFNECINDCGLVDIGFSGPKFT
;
A
#
# COMPACT_ATOMS: atom_id res chain seq x y z
N MET A 1 29.48 -27.35 -4.11
CA MET A 1 29.86 -25.92 -3.99
C MET A 1 29.74 -25.29 -5.37
N PRO A 2 29.15 -24.09 -5.54
CA PRO A 2 28.09 -23.42 -4.76
C PRO A 2 26.90 -23.03 -5.68
N SER A 3 25.68 -22.86 -5.18
CA SER A 3 25.21 -21.54 -4.74
C SER A 3 23.88 -21.69 -4.01
N THR A 4 23.94 -21.51 -2.69
CA THR A 4 22.76 -21.23 -1.86
C THR A 4 22.35 -19.80 -2.16
N ILE A 5 21.20 -19.61 -2.83
CA ILE A 5 20.59 -18.29 -2.97
C ILE A 5 20.10 -17.88 -1.59
N SER A 6 20.66 -16.79 -1.07
CA SER A 6 20.29 -16.18 0.21
C SER A 6 18.83 -15.75 0.18
N SER A 7 17.95 -16.40 0.95
CA SER A 7 16.55 -16.01 1.17
C SER A 7 16.42 -14.94 2.28
N SER A 8 17.45 -14.15 2.50
CA SER A 8 17.51 -13.09 3.50
C SER A 8 16.69 -11.88 3.07
N LEU A 9 15.49 -11.70 3.66
CA LEU A 9 14.79 -10.42 3.93
C LEU A 9 13.26 -10.56 4.09
N LEU A 10 12.73 -11.77 4.31
CA LEU A 10 11.34 -11.92 4.76
C LEU A 10 11.28 -11.79 6.28
N ILE A 11 11.30 -10.56 6.79
CA ILE A 11 10.95 -10.33 8.20
C ILE A 11 9.47 -10.67 8.34
N SER A 12 9.15 -11.68 9.14
CA SER A 12 7.77 -12.16 9.32
C SER A 12 7.53 -12.57 10.77
N GLY A 13 6.28 -12.51 11.21
CA GLY A 13 5.90 -12.94 12.56
C GLY A 13 6.68 -12.21 13.67
N LYS A 14 7.39 -12.96 14.52
CA LYS A 14 8.06 -12.44 15.73
C LYS A 14 9.16 -11.41 15.41
N ASP A 15 9.94 -11.66 14.37
CA ASP A 15 11.03 -10.76 13.98
C ASP A 15 10.49 -9.38 13.55
N ALA A 16 9.29 -9.34 12.98
CA ALA A 16 8.62 -8.08 12.62
C ALA A 16 8.22 -7.29 13.87
N LEU A 17 7.65 -7.99 14.86
CA LEU A 17 7.23 -7.38 16.12
C LEU A 17 8.43 -6.83 16.92
N ASP A 18 9.56 -7.54 16.91
CA ASP A 18 10.76 -7.10 17.60
C ASP A 18 11.35 -5.82 16.97
N VAL A 19 11.33 -5.72 15.64
CA VAL A 19 11.71 -4.48 14.93
C VAL A 19 10.77 -3.33 15.30
N ILE A 20 9.46 -3.54 15.24
CA ILE A 20 8.45 -2.51 15.55
C ILE A 20 8.63 -1.98 16.97
N LYS A 21 8.82 -2.88 17.94
CA LYS A 21 9.06 -2.50 19.34
C LYS A 21 10.39 -1.79 19.53
N THR A 22 11.44 -2.21 18.82
CA THR A 22 12.75 -1.54 18.85
C THR A 22 12.68 -0.10 18.33
N LEU A 23 11.80 0.15 17.35
CA LEU A 23 11.53 1.49 16.82
C LEU A 23 10.66 2.34 17.76
N GLY A 24 10.20 1.79 18.89
CA GLY A 24 9.42 2.50 19.90
C GLY A 24 7.93 2.65 19.58
N PHE A 25 7.40 1.87 18.64
CA PHE A 25 5.98 1.89 18.30
C PHE A 25 5.20 0.82 19.05
N GLU A 26 4.00 1.20 19.48
CA GLU A 26 3.12 0.34 20.29
C GLU A 26 1.91 -0.21 19.50
N SER A 27 1.72 0.22 18.26
CA SER A 27 0.57 -0.18 17.44
C SER A 27 0.94 -0.41 15.99
N TRP A 28 0.36 -1.47 15.41
CA TRP A 28 0.68 -1.92 14.06
C TRP A 28 -0.44 -2.80 13.47
N GLU A 29 -0.48 -2.86 12.15
CA GLU A 29 -1.20 -3.86 11.37
C GLU A 29 -0.25 -4.47 10.34
N ILE A 30 -0.25 -5.80 10.26
CA ILE A 30 0.68 -6.54 9.40
C ILE A 30 -0.11 -7.49 8.50
N SER A 31 -0.02 -7.26 7.19
CA SER A 31 -0.38 -8.25 6.18
C SER A 31 0.87 -9.05 5.82
N ASN A 32 0.92 -10.32 6.25
CA ASN A 32 2.12 -11.16 6.11
C ASN A 32 2.49 -11.44 4.65
N ALA A 33 3.78 -11.63 4.43
CA ALA A 33 4.29 -12.18 3.17
C ALA A 33 3.74 -13.59 2.92
N ALA A 34 3.55 -13.95 1.65
CA ALA A 34 3.06 -15.25 1.23
C ALA A 34 3.87 -15.71 0.02
N GLY A 35 4.67 -16.77 0.19
CA GLY A 35 5.64 -17.18 -0.82
C GLY A 35 6.67 -16.07 -1.11
N PHE A 36 6.90 -15.76 -2.39
CA PHE A 36 7.83 -14.70 -2.84
C PHE A 36 7.26 -13.28 -2.78
N SER A 37 5.99 -13.12 -2.39
CA SER A 37 5.35 -11.82 -2.34
C SER A 37 5.49 -11.22 -0.94
N GLY A 38 6.05 -10.01 -0.85
CA GLY A 38 6.29 -9.25 0.38
C GLY A 38 5.03 -9.01 1.22
N GLY A 39 5.20 -8.38 2.38
CA GLY A 39 4.13 -8.01 3.30
C GLY A 39 3.95 -6.50 3.40
N ILE A 40 2.79 -6.07 3.92
CA ILE A 40 2.47 -4.66 4.19
C ILE A 40 2.50 -4.46 5.69
N TRP A 41 3.29 -3.50 6.17
CA TRP A 41 3.31 -3.11 7.58
C TRP A 41 2.83 -1.68 7.68
N VAL A 42 1.81 -1.47 8.50
CA VAL A 42 1.37 -0.14 8.92
C VAL A 42 1.68 -0.02 10.40
N ILE A 43 2.48 0.98 10.78
CA ILE A 43 2.94 1.18 12.14
C ILE A 43 2.63 2.63 12.50
N TRP A 44 2.10 2.87 13.69
CA TRP A 44 1.75 4.21 14.15
C TRP A 44 1.91 4.37 15.66
N ASP A 45 1.97 5.63 16.10
CA ASP A 45 1.91 6.01 17.51
C ASP A 45 0.45 6.15 17.94
N SER A 46 -0.02 5.23 18.80
CA SER A 46 -1.39 5.21 19.31
C SER A 46 -1.73 6.39 20.22
N GLN A 47 -0.73 7.11 20.73
CA GLN A 47 -0.94 8.35 21.49
C GLN A 47 -1.27 9.53 20.59
N GLN A 48 -0.88 9.48 19.30
CA GLN A 48 -1.11 10.54 18.32
C GLN A 48 -2.28 10.21 17.39
N ILE A 49 -2.40 8.95 16.97
CA ILE A 49 -3.36 8.51 15.96
C ILE A 49 -4.05 7.22 16.43
N ASN A 50 -5.39 7.20 16.42
CA ASN A 50 -6.15 5.98 16.64
C ASN A 50 -6.59 5.38 15.30
N LEU A 51 -5.92 4.30 14.87
CA LEU A 51 -6.30 3.55 13.68
C LEU A 51 -6.96 2.23 14.07
N GLU A 52 -8.06 1.90 13.41
CA GLU A 52 -8.74 0.60 13.56
C GLU A 52 -8.82 -0.11 12.21
N LEU A 53 -8.55 -1.41 12.20
CA LEU A 53 -8.61 -2.24 11.02
C LEU A 53 -10.04 -2.36 10.49
N ILE A 54 -10.25 -2.02 9.21
CA ILE A 54 -11.49 -2.31 8.47
C ILE A 54 -11.31 -3.59 7.66
N ASP A 55 -10.24 -3.65 6.87
CA ASP A 55 -9.95 -4.78 6.00
C ASP A 55 -8.44 -4.99 5.86
N CYS A 56 -8.03 -6.25 5.80
CA CYS A 56 -6.65 -6.67 5.69
C CYS A 56 -6.60 -7.87 4.75
N GLY A 57 -5.84 -7.74 3.66
CA GLY A 57 -5.68 -8.81 2.68
C GLY A 57 -4.92 -8.31 1.48
N LYS A 58 -4.04 -9.14 0.90
CA LYS A 58 -3.27 -8.73 -0.28
C LYS A 58 -4.23 -8.26 -1.39
N PRO A 59 -4.01 -7.07 -1.98
CA PRO A 59 -2.79 -6.25 -1.90
C PRO A 59 -2.89 -4.98 -1.03
N LEU A 60 -3.75 -4.94 -0.01
CA LEU A 60 -3.96 -3.73 0.79
C LEU A 60 -4.24 -3.96 2.28
N ILE A 61 -4.06 -2.89 3.04
CA ILE A 61 -4.58 -2.73 4.40
C ILE A 61 -5.45 -1.47 4.40
N HIS A 62 -6.68 -1.59 4.86
CA HIS A 62 -7.65 -0.50 4.97
C HIS A 62 -8.00 -0.24 6.43
N LEU A 63 -7.80 1.00 6.86
CA LEU A 63 -7.89 1.46 8.24
C LEU A 63 -8.82 2.65 8.34
N ARG A 64 -9.61 2.72 9.41
CA ARG A 64 -10.27 3.98 9.81
C ARG A 64 -9.40 4.74 10.79
N TYR A 65 -9.41 6.06 10.68
CA TYR A 65 -8.87 6.99 11.65
C TYR A 65 -10.00 7.54 12.51
N CYS A 66 -9.92 7.30 13.82
CA CYS A 66 -10.93 7.68 14.79
C CYS A 66 -10.45 8.84 15.69
N SER A 67 -11.34 9.78 15.98
CA SER A 67 -11.19 10.77 17.06
C SER A 67 -12.31 10.56 18.06
N GLY A 68 -11.98 9.92 19.19
CA GLY A 68 -12.99 9.33 20.09
C GLY A 68 -13.80 8.25 19.34
N ASN A 69 -15.13 8.34 19.42
CA ASN A 69 -16.04 7.37 18.76
C ASN A 69 -16.42 7.77 17.31
N LYS A 70 -15.78 8.80 16.74
CA LYS A 70 -16.11 9.32 15.42
C LYS A 70 -15.02 8.96 14.41
N GLU A 71 -15.42 8.36 13.30
CA GLU A 71 -14.57 8.23 12.12
C GLU A 71 -14.33 9.61 11.50
N VAL A 72 -13.07 10.02 11.42
CA VAL A 72 -12.65 11.33 10.91
C VAL A 72 -11.81 11.22 9.63
N GLY A 73 -11.40 10.01 9.26
CA GLY A 73 -10.74 9.73 8.00
C GLY A 73 -10.56 8.24 7.78
N VAL A 74 -10.13 7.86 6.59
CA VAL A 74 -9.72 6.50 6.26
C VAL A 74 -8.38 6.50 5.56
N ILE A 75 -7.59 5.44 5.79
CA ILE A 75 -6.28 5.24 5.19
C ILE A 75 -6.29 3.88 4.50
N THR A 76 -5.92 3.85 3.23
CA THR A 76 -5.70 2.62 2.48
C THR A 76 -4.24 2.56 2.06
N VAL A 77 -3.53 1.55 2.55
CA VAL A 77 -2.13 1.28 2.20
C VAL A 77 -2.09 0.11 1.23
N VAL A 78 -1.54 0.33 0.04
CA VAL A 78 -1.47 -0.64 -1.05
C VAL A 78 -0.03 -1.10 -1.25
N TYR A 79 0.14 -2.40 -1.55
CA TYR A 79 1.39 -2.95 -2.07
C TYR A 79 1.08 -3.82 -3.27
N ALA A 80 1.35 -3.29 -4.45
CA ALA A 80 0.74 -3.76 -5.69
C ALA A 80 1.26 -5.11 -6.19
N ILE A 81 0.37 -5.75 -6.94
CA ILE A 81 0.54 -7.08 -7.52
C ILE A 81 1.07 -6.93 -8.95
N PRO A 82 2.10 -7.70 -9.36
CA PRO A 82 2.69 -7.59 -10.70
C PRO A 82 1.76 -8.08 -11.83
N ASN A 83 0.71 -8.84 -11.49
CA ASN A 83 -0.23 -9.43 -12.45
C ASN A 83 -1.30 -8.42 -12.90
N ASP A 84 -1.62 -8.43 -14.20
CA ASP A 84 -2.60 -7.52 -14.81
C ASP A 84 -4.05 -7.80 -14.37
N HIS A 85 -4.39 -9.06 -14.09
CA HIS A 85 -5.73 -9.43 -13.61
C HIS A 85 -5.99 -8.86 -12.21
N ASP A 86 -5.11 -9.20 -11.27
CA ASP A 86 -5.23 -8.80 -9.87
C ASP A 86 -5.17 -7.28 -9.70
N ARG A 87 -4.46 -6.57 -10.60
CA ARG A 87 -4.46 -5.11 -10.62
C ARG A 87 -5.82 -4.52 -11.00
N LYS A 88 -6.56 -5.12 -11.94
CA LYS A 88 -7.91 -4.65 -12.28
C LYS A 88 -8.88 -4.87 -11.12
N GLU A 89 -8.77 -5.99 -10.43
CA GLU A 89 -9.55 -6.26 -9.22
C GLU A 89 -9.25 -5.23 -8.13
N LEU A 90 -7.97 -4.90 -7.92
CA LEU A 90 -7.56 -3.84 -7.01
C LEU A 90 -8.17 -2.48 -7.36
N TRP A 91 -8.19 -2.08 -8.63
CA TRP A 91 -8.82 -0.81 -9.04
C TRP A 91 -10.33 -0.81 -8.79
N GLN A 92 -11.02 -1.90 -9.05
CA GLN A 92 -12.45 -2.02 -8.72
C GLN A 92 -12.68 -1.98 -7.21
N TYR A 93 -11.80 -2.62 -6.43
CA TYR A 93 -11.87 -2.57 -4.98
C TYR A 93 -11.67 -1.15 -4.43
N ILE A 94 -10.69 -0.40 -4.96
CA ILE A 94 -10.44 1.00 -4.60
C ILE A 94 -11.66 1.88 -4.92
N LYS A 95 -12.28 1.70 -6.09
CA LYS A 95 -13.54 2.38 -6.45
C LYS A 95 -14.70 2.03 -5.50
N ASN A 96 -14.77 0.78 -5.04
CA ASN A 96 -15.77 0.36 -4.07
C ASN A 96 -15.53 0.96 -2.68
N ILE A 97 -14.28 1.19 -2.28
CA ILE A 97 -13.96 1.94 -1.05
C ILE A 97 -14.49 3.36 -1.19
N GLU A 98 -14.14 4.05 -2.29
CA GLU A 98 -14.55 5.43 -2.54
C GLU A 98 -16.06 5.61 -2.40
N GLY A 99 -16.86 4.77 -3.09
CA GLY A 99 -18.32 4.87 -3.04
C GLY A 99 -18.94 4.63 -1.66
N ARG A 100 -18.18 4.10 -0.70
CA ARG A 100 -18.59 3.87 0.69
C ARG A 100 -18.00 4.91 1.66
N THR A 101 -16.93 5.59 1.27
CA THR A 101 -16.21 6.54 2.10
C THR A 101 -16.87 7.92 2.05
N LYS A 102 -17.19 8.47 3.23
CA LYS A 102 -17.80 9.81 3.38
C LYS A 102 -16.93 10.78 4.19
N VAL A 103 -15.70 10.37 4.46
CA VAL A 103 -14.70 11.09 5.25
C VAL A 103 -13.44 11.28 4.38
N PRO A 104 -12.52 12.19 4.75
CA PRO A 104 -11.25 12.31 4.05
C PRO A 104 -10.54 10.96 3.89
N TRP A 105 -10.03 10.69 2.70
CA TRP A 105 -9.37 9.43 2.36
C TRP A 105 -7.93 9.66 1.93
N LEU A 106 -7.01 8.94 2.59
CA LEU A 106 -5.63 8.82 2.19
C LEU A 106 -5.40 7.46 1.52
N LEU A 107 -5.15 7.46 0.22
CA LEU A 107 -4.66 6.28 -0.51
C LEU A 107 -3.15 6.41 -0.70
N THR A 108 -2.38 5.44 -0.22
CA THR A 108 -0.90 5.48 -0.26
C THR A 108 -0.30 4.10 -0.46
N GLY A 109 1.01 4.04 -0.65
CA GLY A 109 1.79 2.82 -0.79
C GLY A 109 2.47 2.69 -2.15
N ASP A 110 2.87 1.46 -2.49
CA ASP A 110 3.53 1.15 -3.75
C ASP A 110 2.51 0.53 -4.72
N PHE A 111 2.19 1.24 -5.79
CA PHE A 111 1.22 0.80 -6.80
C PHE A 111 1.87 -0.05 -7.92
N ASN A 112 3.20 -0.24 -7.92
CA ASN A 112 3.96 -0.93 -8.99
C ASN A 112 3.48 -0.55 -10.41
N SER A 113 3.02 0.68 -10.57
CA SER A 113 2.37 1.19 -11.77
C SER A 113 3.08 2.47 -12.15
N ILE A 114 3.67 2.47 -13.35
CA ILE A 114 4.36 3.63 -13.90
C ILE A 114 3.28 4.67 -14.21
N THR A 115 3.27 5.83 -13.55
CA THR A 115 2.23 6.85 -13.76
C THR A 115 2.60 7.81 -14.88
N ARG A 116 3.89 7.87 -15.26
CA ARG A 116 4.40 8.70 -16.36
C ARG A 116 5.52 8.00 -17.14
N PRO A 117 5.61 8.18 -18.47
CA PRO A 117 6.75 7.68 -19.26
C PRO A 117 8.11 8.12 -18.69
N SER A 118 8.16 9.31 -18.08
CA SER A 118 9.35 9.92 -17.49
C SER A 118 9.86 9.25 -16.21
N GLN A 119 9.10 8.34 -15.60
CA GLN A 119 9.52 7.58 -14.41
C GLN A 119 10.29 6.30 -14.75
N LYS A 120 10.45 5.98 -16.04
CA LYS A 120 11.16 4.79 -16.49
C LYS A 120 12.45 5.16 -17.22
N ILE A 121 13.60 4.71 -16.71
CA ILE A 121 14.88 4.73 -17.44
C ILE A 121 15.20 3.28 -17.83
N GLY A 122 14.96 2.92 -19.09
CA GLY A 122 15.22 1.57 -19.64
C GLY A 122 14.12 0.51 -19.40
N GLY A 123 14.25 -0.66 -20.05
CA GLY A 123 13.34 -1.82 -19.91
C GLY A 123 12.27 -1.96 -21.01
N ALA A 124 11.33 -2.92 -20.83
CA ALA A 124 10.26 -3.26 -21.78
C ALA A 124 9.39 -2.06 -22.21
N PRO A 125 8.70 -2.09 -23.37
CA PRO A 125 7.94 -0.96 -23.90
C PRO A 125 6.95 -0.37 -22.87
N PHE A 126 6.84 0.96 -22.86
CA PHE A 126 5.88 1.68 -22.02
C PHE A 126 4.45 1.21 -22.34
N ASN A 127 3.79 0.54 -21.39
CA ASN A 127 2.44 0.06 -21.59
C ASN A 127 1.42 1.16 -21.24
N GLN A 128 1.06 1.95 -22.25
CA GLN A 128 0.10 3.06 -22.13
C GLN A 128 -1.23 2.65 -21.52
N ALA A 129 -1.70 1.42 -21.77
CA ALA A 129 -2.97 0.95 -21.22
C ALA A 129 -2.91 0.80 -19.70
N LYS A 130 -1.80 0.30 -19.14
CA LYS A 130 -1.65 0.15 -17.68
C LYS A 130 -1.66 1.50 -16.96
N VAL A 131 -1.02 2.50 -17.56
CA VAL A 131 -0.98 3.86 -17.02
C VAL A 131 -2.36 4.51 -17.08
N ARG A 132 -3.09 4.29 -18.18
CA ARG A 132 -4.45 4.79 -18.35
C ARG A 132 -5.39 4.20 -17.31
N ASP A 133 -5.40 2.89 -17.10
CA ASP A 133 -6.30 2.24 -16.14
C ASP A 133 -6.06 2.74 -14.70
N PHE A 134 -4.81 3.00 -14.32
CA PHE A 134 -4.49 3.61 -13.02
C PHE A 134 -4.97 5.07 -12.93
N ASN A 135 -4.67 5.89 -13.93
CA ASN A 135 -5.09 7.28 -13.95
C ASN A 135 -6.62 7.43 -13.98
N GLU A 136 -7.32 6.56 -14.70
CA GLU A 136 -8.79 6.46 -14.67
C GLU A 136 -9.27 6.12 -13.26
N CYS A 137 -8.65 5.16 -12.57
CA CYS A 137 -9.00 4.84 -11.19
C CYS A 137 -8.82 6.05 -10.24
N ILE A 138 -7.70 6.76 -10.33
CA ILE A 138 -7.42 7.94 -9.52
C ILE A 138 -8.44 9.06 -9.80
N ASN A 139 -8.74 9.32 -11.08
CA ASN A 139 -9.69 10.34 -11.49
C ASN A 139 -11.13 9.99 -11.06
N ASP A 140 -11.56 8.74 -11.27
CA ASP A 140 -12.89 8.27 -10.89
C ASP A 140 -13.11 8.36 -9.38
N CYS A 141 -12.04 8.19 -8.60
CA CYS A 141 -12.07 8.31 -7.15
C CYS A 141 -11.90 9.76 -6.63
N GLY A 142 -11.76 10.75 -7.53
CA GLY A 142 -11.50 12.14 -7.14
C GLY A 142 -10.20 12.35 -6.35
N LEU A 143 -9.25 11.42 -6.47
CA LEU A 143 -8.00 11.44 -5.72
C LEU A 143 -7.03 12.46 -6.33
N VAL A 144 -6.36 13.19 -5.45
CA VAL A 144 -5.35 14.20 -5.83
C VAL A 144 -3.98 13.73 -5.36
N ASP A 145 -3.02 13.73 -6.27
CA ASP A 145 -1.62 13.46 -5.95
C ASP A 145 -1.04 14.59 -5.09
N ILE A 146 -0.75 14.28 -3.82
CA ILE A 146 -0.15 15.20 -2.85
C ILE A 146 1.37 15.39 -3.06
N GLY A 147 1.96 14.67 -4.01
CA GLY A 147 3.38 14.62 -4.26
C GLY A 147 4.12 13.68 -3.30
N PHE A 148 5.40 13.44 -3.59
CA PHE A 148 6.27 12.63 -2.75
C PHE A 148 7.57 13.39 -2.46
N SER A 149 8.10 13.24 -1.25
CA SER A 149 9.41 13.74 -0.85
C SER A 149 10.35 12.56 -0.60
N GLY A 150 11.26 12.30 -1.54
CA GLY A 150 12.28 11.25 -1.46
C GLY A 150 12.99 11.04 -2.81
N PRO A 151 13.88 10.04 -2.94
CA PRO A 151 14.60 9.76 -4.18
C PRO A 151 13.62 9.48 -5.33
N LYS A 152 13.84 10.10 -6.49
CA LYS A 152 12.96 9.96 -7.68
C LYS A 152 12.93 8.55 -8.30
N PHE A 153 13.76 7.62 -7.80
CA PHE A 153 13.90 6.28 -8.35
C PHE A 153 14.06 5.26 -7.21
N THR A 154 13.40 4.12 -7.37
CA THR A 154 13.62 2.87 -6.62
C THR A 154 14.01 1.79 -7.61
#